data_AF-H2CIE6-F1
#
_entry.id   AF-H2CIE6-F1
#
_cell.length_a   1.000
_cell.length_b   1.000
_cell.length_c   1.000
_cell.angle_alpha   90.00
_cell.angle_beta   90.00
_cell.angle_gamma   90.00
#
_symmetry.space_group_name_H-M   'P 1'
#
loop_
_entity.id
_entity.type
_entity.pdbx_description
1 polymer ?
#
loop_
_entity_poly.entity_id
_entity_poly.type
_entity_poly.pdbx_seq_one_letter_code
_entity_poly.pdbx_strand_id
1 'polypeptide(L)'
;MLLDRYMPEFHSREVHSIRVARPPTQLFPIVRHLDFSSSWITRALFALRGLSTKAMNLDAMVSAPGPFRIIAESDDELVVAGIGRLGGDLVTFETESEFEAMQEPGLIKICWNFSLHQDNKNPGSTIVRTETRIQSTDLKARVIFFFYWLFVRPFSGLIRLEMLRIVRRTALADDSR
;
A
#
# COMPACT_ATOMS: atom_id res chain seq x y z
N MET A 1 4.46 14.72 -0.85
CA MET A 1 3.85 13.59 -0.13
C MET A 1 4.92 12.94 0.72
N LEU A 2 4.58 12.33 1.86
CA LEU A 2 5.52 11.52 2.65
C LEU A 2 6.19 10.48 1.74
N LEU A 3 5.44 9.83 0.84
CA LEU A 3 5.98 8.85 -0.11
C LEU A 3 7.17 9.37 -0.95
N ASP A 4 7.24 10.67 -1.23
CA ASP A 4 8.34 11.29 -2.00
C ASP A 4 9.66 11.32 -1.22
N ARG A 5 9.60 11.35 0.11
CA ARG A 5 10.79 11.30 0.97
C ARG A 5 11.40 9.90 0.98
N TYR A 6 10.56 8.87 1.13
CA TYR A 6 11.04 7.49 1.36
C TYR A 6 11.30 6.71 0.07
N MET A 7 10.69 7.11 -1.05
CA MET A 7 10.95 6.51 -2.36
C MET A 7 10.85 7.57 -3.47
N PRO A 8 11.82 8.50 -3.54
CA PRO A 8 11.88 9.51 -4.60
C PRO A 8 12.19 8.89 -5.97
N GLU A 9 13.04 7.86 -5.99
CA GLU A 9 13.42 7.12 -7.18
C GLU A 9 12.68 5.78 -7.25
N PHE A 10 12.10 5.49 -8.42
CA PHE A 10 11.35 4.26 -8.64
C PHE A 10 11.36 3.87 -10.11
N HIS A 11 11.23 2.58 -10.38
CA HIS A 11 11.19 1.99 -11.71
C HIS A 11 9.76 1.69 -12.18
N SER A 12 8.82 1.58 -11.25
CA SER A 12 7.42 1.32 -11.54
C SER A 12 6.53 2.07 -10.57
N ARG A 13 5.41 2.58 -11.10
CA ARG A 13 4.44 3.38 -10.38
C ARG A 13 3.04 2.95 -10.76
N GLU A 14 2.18 2.81 -9.77
CA GLU A 14 0.76 2.49 -9.94
C GLU A 14 -0.09 3.36 -9.02
N VAL A 15 -1.20 3.88 -9.53
CA VAL A 15 -2.02 4.90 -8.85
C VAL A 15 -3.49 4.57 -9.00
N HIS A 16 -4.23 4.63 -7.89
CA HIS A 16 -5.68 4.51 -7.89
C HIS A 16 -6.30 5.54 -6.94
N SER A 17 -7.49 6.00 -7.25
CA SER A 17 -8.21 6.95 -6.39
C SER A 17 -9.72 6.76 -6.46
N ILE A 18 -10.40 7.11 -5.37
CA ILE A 18 -11.86 7.20 -5.31
C ILE A 18 -12.27 8.46 -4.54
N ARG A 19 -13.43 9.01 -4.89
CA ARG A 19 -14.07 10.07 -4.10
C ARG A 19 -14.95 9.46 -3.02
N VAL A 20 -14.85 9.99 -1.81
CA VAL A 20 -15.71 9.63 -0.67
C VAL A 20 -16.31 10.91 -0.10
N ALA A 21 -17.63 10.92 0.14
CA ALA A 21 -18.37 12.09 0.62
C ALA A 21 -18.20 12.31 2.12
N ARG A 22 -16.94 12.40 2.58
CA ARG A 22 -16.56 12.75 3.96
C ARG A 22 -15.29 13.59 3.98
N PRO A 23 -15.08 14.43 5.01
CA PRO A 23 -13.82 15.17 5.18
C PRO A 23 -12.66 14.23 5.56
N PRO A 24 -11.39 14.62 5.30
CA PRO A 24 -10.22 13.78 5.55
C PRO A 24 -10.10 13.31 7.01
N THR A 25 -10.44 14.19 7.95
CA THR A 25 -10.38 13.93 9.41
C THR A 25 -11.25 12.76 9.86
N GLN A 26 -12.35 12.49 9.16
CA GLN A 26 -13.23 11.34 9.45
C GLN A 26 -12.80 10.08 8.70
N LEU A 27 -12.09 10.22 7.59
CA LEU A 27 -11.66 9.09 6.76
C LEU A 27 -10.33 8.50 7.19
N PHE A 28 -9.44 9.31 7.76
CA PHE A 28 -8.12 8.86 8.18
C PHE A 28 -8.19 7.69 9.18
N PRO A 29 -9.02 7.72 10.25
CA PRO A 29 -9.16 6.57 11.15
C PRO A 29 -9.64 5.30 10.45
N ILE A 30 -10.53 5.43 9.46
CA ILE A 30 -11.04 4.29 8.66
C ILE A 30 -9.92 3.68 7.81
N VAL A 31 -9.08 4.53 7.22
CA VAL A 31 -7.90 4.10 6.44
C VAL A 31 -6.88 3.42 7.37
N ARG A 32 -6.61 4.01 8.54
CA ARG A 32 -5.60 3.54 9.49
C ARG A 32 -5.91 2.16 10.07
N HIS A 33 -7.20 1.86 10.25
CA HIS A 33 -7.69 0.57 10.74
C HIS A 33 -8.40 -0.24 9.64
N LEU A 34 -8.00 -0.04 8.38
CA LEU A 34 -8.63 -0.70 7.26
C LEU A 34 -8.54 -2.23 7.40
N ASP A 35 -9.70 -2.86 7.47
CA ASP A 35 -9.84 -4.31 7.34
C ASP A 35 -10.32 -4.69 5.95
N PHE A 36 -9.47 -5.40 5.21
CA PHE A 36 -9.78 -5.94 3.88
C PHE A 36 -9.95 -7.45 3.88
N SER A 37 -10.12 -8.07 5.08
CA SER A 37 -10.44 -9.48 5.30
C SER A 37 -11.70 -9.96 4.57
N SER A 38 -12.67 -9.05 4.42
CA SER A 38 -13.98 -9.33 3.85
C SER A 38 -13.95 -9.58 2.34
N SER A 39 -12.90 -9.14 1.62
CA SER A 39 -12.85 -9.30 0.18
C SER A 39 -12.26 -10.65 -0.25
N TRP A 40 -13.02 -11.41 -1.04
CA TRP A 40 -12.55 -12.68 -1.60
C TRP A 40 -11.43 -12.47 -2.64
N ILE A 41 -11.43 -11.32 -3.34
CA ILE A 41 -10.43 -10.99 -4.35
C ILE A 41 -9.06 -10.79 -3.68
N THR A 42 -9.02 -10.06 -2.57
CA THR A 42 -7.77 -9.85 -1.81
C THR A 42 -7.26 -11.17 -1.25
N ARG A 43 -8.12 -12.00 -0.66
CA ARG A 43 -7.75 -13.35 -0.16
C ARG A 43 -7.12 -14.21 -1.24
N ALA A 44 -7.78 -14.34 -2.40
CA ALA A 44 -7.29 -15.18 -3.49
C ALA A 44 -5.92 -14.70 -4.01
N LEU A 45 -5.73 -13.39 -4.13
CA LEU A 45 -4.50 -12.80 -4.64
C LEU A 45 -3.34 -12.80 -3.64
N PHE A 46 -3.64 -12.76 -2.33
CA PHE A 46 -2.65 -12.95 -1.27
C PHE A 46 -2.21 -14.41 -1.21
N ALA A 47 -3.16 -15.35 -1.25
CA ALA A 47 -2.86 -16.80 -1.26
C ALA A 47 -1.98 -17.19 -2.46
N LEU A 48 -2.25 -16.65 -3.64
CA LEU A 48 -1.44 -16.87 -4.84
C LEU A 48 0.01 -16.39 -4.68
N ARG A 49 0.26 -15.44 -3.77
CA ARG A 49 1.58 -14.86 -3.49
C ARG A 49 2.24 -15.43 -2.24
N GLY A 50 1.67 -16.47 -1.62
CA GLY A 50 2.20 -17.04 -0.38
C GLY A 50 2.07 -16.12 0.84
N LEU A 51 1.26 -15.06 0.76
CA LEU A 51 1.02 -14.14 1.87
C LEU A 51 -0.06 -14.69 2.79
N SER A 52 0.01 -14.32 4.07
CA SER A 52 -1.00 -14.70 5.07
C SER A 52 -2.37 -14.16 4.69
N THR A 53 -3.36 -15.04 4.60
CA THR A 53 -4.77 -14.70 4.45
C THR A 53 -5.49 -14.56 5.79
N LYS A 54 -4.78 -14.77 6.91
CA LYS A 54 -5.30 -14.61 8.28
C LYS A 54 -5.09 -13.19 8.83
N ALA A 55 -4.05 -12.50 8.38
CA ALA A 55 -3.70 -11.13 8.77
C ALA A 55 -4.02 -10.15 7.63
N MET A 56 -5.30 -9.83 7.45
CA MET A 56 -5.76 -8.98 6.34
C MET A 56 -6.37 -7.64 6.77
N ASN A 57 -6.08 -7.21 7.99
CA ASN A 57 -6.21 -5.81 8.35
C ASN A 57 -4.83 -5.15 8.27
N LEU A 58 -4.83 -3.83 8.13
CA LEU A 58 -3.61 -3.06 7.93
C LEU A 58 -2.63 -3.22 9.10
N ASP A 59 -3.14 -3.19 10.33
CA ASP A 59 -2.35 -3.36 11.56
C ASP A 59 -1.61 -4.70 11.60
N ALA A 60 -2.28 -5.79 11.29
CA ALA A 60 -1.69 -7.13 11.29
C ALA A 60 -0.68 -7.31 10.14
N MET A 61 -0.91 -6.67 8.99
CA MET A 61 0.02 -6.71 7.85
C MET A 61 1.34 -5.98 8.15
N VAL A 62 1.28 -4.90 8.95
CA VAL A 62 2.43 -4.05 9.27
C VAL A 62 3.00 -4.30 10.67
N SER A 63 2.50 -5.33 11.35
CA SER A 63 2.94 -5.74 12.68
C SER A 63 4.38 -6.26 12.65
N ALA A 64 5.17 -5.90 13.67
CA ALA A 64 6.54 -6.35 13.82
C ALA A 64 6.62 -7.68 14.62
N PRO A 65 7.56 -8.58 14.29
CA PRO A 65 8.39 -8.57 13.07
C PRO A 65 7.59 -8.98 11.84
N GLY A 66 7.80 -8.30 10.72
CA GLY A 66 7.02 -8.54 9.51
C GLY A 66 7.67 -7.99 8.23
N PRO A 67 7.20 -8.44 7.05
CA PRO A 67 7.74 -8.05 5.76
C PRO A 67 7.26 -6.69 5.26
N PHE A 68 6.23 -6.14 5.89
CA PHE A 68 5.71 -4.79 5.65
C PHE A 68 5.70 -3.99 6.95
N ARG A 69 5.89 -2.67 6.84
CA ARG A 69 5.91 -1.75 7.98
C ARG A 69 5.33 -0.40 7.60
N ILE A 70 4.61 0.25 8.51
CA ILE A 70 4.38 1.69 8.41
C ILE A 70 5.71 2.38 8.71
N ILE A 71 6.16 3.20 7.78
CA ILE A 71 7.41 3.96 7.87
C ILE A 71 7.16 5.45 8.04
N ALA A 72 5.96 5.93 7.70
CA ALA A 72 5.57 7.32 7.88
C ALA A 72 4.05 7.44 8.05
N GLU A 73 3.62 8.39 8.87
CA GLU A 73 2.21 8.68 9.11
C GLU A 73 2.03 10.19 9.39
N SER A 74 1.03 10.80 8.77
CA SER A 74 0.50 12.15 9.03
C SER A 74 -1.03 12.08 9.04
N ASP A 75 -1.70 13.19 9.36
CA ASP A 75 -3.18 13.27 9.40
C ASP A 75 -3.87 12.96 8.06
N ASP A 76 -3.13 13.02 6.95
CA ASP A 76 -3.63 12.88 5.59
C ASP A 76 -2.88 11.83 4.76
N GLU A 77 -1.81 11.22 5.27
CA GLU A 77 -1.02 10.26 4.53
C GLU A 77 -0.44 9.15 5.43
N LEU A 78 -0.56 7.91 4.99
CA LEU A 78 0.08 6.74 5.60
C LEU A 78 0.97 6.06 4.57
N VAL A 79 2.24 5.83 4.90
CA VAL A 79 3.21 5.16 4.03
C VAL A 79 3.63 3.83 4.61
N VAL A 80 3.46 2.78 3.80
CA VAL A 80 3.88 1.41 4.10
C VAL A 80 5.03 1.02 3.17
N ALA A 81 6.09 0.46 3.75
CA ALA A 81 7.22 -0.11 3.03
C ALA A 81 7.24 -1.63 3.15
N GLY A 82 7.88 -2.28 2.18
CA GLY A 82 8.22 -3.70 2.20
C GLY A 82 9.44 -4.00 1.34
N ILE A 83 10.11 -5.11 1.64
CA ILE A 83 11.29 -5.57 0.91
C ILE A 83 11.12 -7.03 0.54
N GLY A 84 11.38 -7.36 -0.72
CA GLY A 84 11.43 -8.74 -1.22
C GLY A 84 12.73 -9.01 -1.98
N ARG A 85 13.17 -10.27 -1.99
CA ARG A 85 14.27 -10.75 -2.83
C ARG A 85 13.71 -11.26 -4.15
N LEU A 86 14.50 -11.12 -5.22
CA LEU A 86 14.27 -11.88 -6.44
C LEU A 86 14.26 -13.39 -6.10
N GLY A 87 13.16 -14.06 -6.39
CA GLY A 87 12.95 -15.46 -6.01
C GLY A 87 11.78 -15.67 -5.06
N GLY A 88 11.29 -14.61 -4.41
CA GLY A 88 10.02 -14.63 -3.68
C GLY A 88 10.14 -14.48 -2.15
N ASP A 89 11.35 -14.50 -1.60
CA ASP A 89 11.55 -14.33 -0.16
C ASP A 89 11.26 -12.89 0.27
N LEU A 90 10.59 -12.73 1.40
CA LEU A 90 10.39 -11.42 2.01
C LEU A 90 11.49 -11.14 3.02
N VAL A 91 11.97 -9.90 3.06
CA VAL A 91 13.00 -9.45 3.99
C VAL A 91 12.34 -8.65 5.11
N THR A 92 12.58 -9.05 6.34
CA THR A 92 12.12 -8.34 7.53
C THR A 92 13.06 -7.19 7.85
N PHE A 93 12.52 -6.09 8.34
CA PHE A 93 13.26 -4.92 8.83
C PHE A 93 12.53 -4.27 9.99
N GLU A 94 13.28 -3.56 10.83
CA GLU A 94 12.79 -3.01 12.09
C GLU A 94 12.51 -1.51 12.05
N THR A 95 13.23 -0.75 11.22
CA THR A 95 13.17 0.72 11.22
C THR A 95 13.11 1.33 9.81
N GLU A 96 12.66 2.60 9.71
CA GLU A 96 12.77 3.42 8.48
C GLU A 96 14.22 3.44 7.97
N SER A 97 15.19 3.67 8.86
CA SER A 97 16.60 3.78 8.50
C SER A 97 17.17 2.47 7.92
N GLU A 98 16.76 1.32 8.47
CA GLU A 98 17.13 0.02 7.88
C GLU A 98 16.55 -0.17 6.49
N PHE A 99 15.28 0.22 6.28
CA PHE A 99 14.66 0.18 4.97
C PHE A 99 15.43 1.05 3.96
N GLU A 100 15.79 2.28 4.33
CA GLU A 100 16.53 3.21 3.47
C GLU A 100 17.92 2.69 3.13
N ALA A 101 18.66 2.21 4.14
CA ALA A 101 20.02 1.70 3.99
C ALA A 101 20.10 0.38 3.19
N MET A 102 18.99 -0.36 3.09
CA MET A 102 18.96 -1.64 2.39
C MET A 102 19.20 -1.47 0.88
N GLN A 103 20.39 -1.88 0.43
CA GLN A 103 20.85 -1.77 -0.96
C GLN A 103 21.53 -3.06 -1.46
N GLU A 104 21.36 -4.19 -0.75
CA GLU A 104 21.91 -5.47 -1.22
C GLU A 104 21.43 -5.78 -2.64
N PRO A 105 22.30 -6.28 -3.53
CA PRO A 105 21.89 -6.71 -4.86
C PRO A 105 20.81 -7.79 -4.80
N GLY A 106 19.86 -7.75 -5.75
CA GLY A 106 18.77 -8.71 -5.87
C GLY A 106 17.53 -8.36 -5.06
N LEU A 107 17.43 -7.14 -4.52
CA LEU A 107 16.30 -6.68 -3.73
C LEU A 107 15.32 -5.83 -4.53
N ILE A 108 14.06 -5.95 -4.13
CA ILE A 108 12.93 -5.17 -4.60
C ILE A 108 12.33 -4.45 -3.39
N LYS A 109 12.47 -3.13 -3.36
CA LYS A 109 11.86 -2.25 -2.37
C LYS A 109 10.52 -1.78 -2.91
N ILE A 110 9.49 -1.85 -2.08
CA ILE A 110 8.14 -1.42 -2.43
C ILE A 110 7.68 -0.43 -1.37
N CYS A 111 7.26 0.75 -1.80
CA CYS A 111 6.53 1.67 -0.94
C CYS A 111 5.15 1.90 -1.51
N TRP A 112 4.15 2.00 -0.66
CA TRP A 112 2.83 2.40 -1.07
C TRP A 112 2.13 3.21 0.01
N ASN A 113 1.21 4.07 -0.39
CA ASN A 113 0.53 4.94 0.55
C ASN A 113 -1.00 4.87 0.44
N PHE A 114 -1.66 5.41 1.46
CA PHE A 114 -2.94 6.07 1.33
C PHE A 114 -2.71 7.57 1.53
N SER A 115 -3.23 8.40 0.64
CA SER A 115 -3.21 9.86 0.77
C SER A 115 -4.62 10.42 0.60
N LEU A 116 -5.02 11.31 1.49
CA LEU A 116 -6.35 11.89 1.57
C LEU A 116 -6.28 13.37 1.18
N HIS A 117 -6.90 13.72 0.06
CA HIS A 117 -6.90 15.10 -0.44
C HIS A 117 -8.31 15.64 -0.41
N GLN A 118 -8.52 16.83 0.17
CA GLN A 118 -9.82 17.47 0.11
C GLN A 118 -10.22 17.72 -1.36
N ASP A 119 -11.46 17.37 -1.73
CA ASP A 119 -11.95 17.63 -3.09
C ASP A 119 -12.38 19.09 -3.21
N ASN A 120 -11.50 19.92 -3.77
CA ASN A 120 -11.76 21.34 -4.01
C ASN A 120 -13.02 21.60 -4.87
N LYS A 121 -13.48 20.62 -5.66
CA LYS A 121 -14.68 20.76 -6.49
C LYS A 121 -15.96 20.35 -5.76
N ASN A 122 -15.85 19.59 -4.67
CA ASN A 122 -16.97 19.03 -3.93
C ASN A 122 -16.70 19.16 -2.42
N PRO A 123 -17.01 20.33 -1.83
CA PRO A 123 -16.86 20.55 -0.40
C PRO A 123 -17.53 19.45 0.42
N GLY A 124 -16.85 19.00 1.48
CA GLY A 124 -17.31 17.87 2.30
C GLY A 124 -16.93 16.49 1.75
N SER A 125 -16.20 16.41 0.64
CA SER A 125 -15.68 15.16 0.12
C SER A 125 -14.15 15.12 0.04
N THR A 126 -13.61 13.91 0.00
CA THR A 126 -12.17 13.61 -0.03
C THR A 126 -11.87 12.67 -1.18
N ILE A 127 -10.78 12.94 -1.89
CA ILE A 127 -10.14 12.02 -2.81
C ILE A 127 -9.19 11.14 -2.01
N VAL A 128 -9.59 9.89 -1.77
CA VAL A 128 -8.72 8.87 -1.19
C VAL A 128 -7.93 8.24 -2.31
N ARG A 129 -6.61 8.32 -2.24
CA ARG A 129 -5.69 7.86 -3.28
C ARG A 129 -4.70 6.87 -2.71
N THR A 130 -4.34 5.88 -3.50
CA THR A 130 -3.20 5.00 -3.25
C THR A 130 -2.20 5.17 -4.36
N GLU A 131 -0.93 5.23 -4.01
CA GLU A 131 0.19 5.16 -4.93
C GLU A 131 1.13 4.04 -4.47
N THR A 132 1.51 3.16 -5.40
CA THR A 132 2.53 2.12 -5.18
C THR A 132 3.73 2.45 -6.05
N ARG A 133 4.92 2.45 -5.44
CA ARG A 133 6.21 2.65 -6.08
C ARG A 133 7.09 1.43 -5.82
N ILE A 134 7.88 1.09 -6.82
CA ILE A 134 8.78 -0.05 -6.75
C ILE A 134 10.15 0.35 -7.26
N GLN A 135 11.16 0.05 -6.47
CA GLN A 135 12.56 0.26 -6.77
C GLN A 135 13.29 -1.09 -6.70
N SER A 136 14.23 -1.29 -7.62
CA SER A 136 15.10 -2.47 -7.65
C SER A 136 16.52 -2.00 -7.31
N THR A 137 17.26 -2.76 -6.51
CA THR A 137 18.60 -2.34 -6.06
C THR A 137 19.68 -2.49 -7.13
N ASP A 138 19.46 -3.33 -8.14
CA ASP A 138 20.38 -3.51 -9.26
C ASP A 138 19.64 -3.76 -10.60
N LEU A 139 20.42 -3.74 -11.70
CA LEU A 139 19.88 -3.88 -13.05
C LEU A 139 19.29 -5.26 -13.33
N LYS A 140 19.87 -6.35 -12.82
CA LYS A 140 19.33 -7.70 -12.99
C LYS A 140 17.99 -7.82 -12.27
N ALA A 141 17.89 -7.29 -11.05
CA ALA A 141 16.62 -7.19 -10.32
C ALA A 141 15.58 -6.40 -11.09
N ARG A 142 15.97 -5.25 -11.66
CA ARG A 142 15.07 -4.41 -12.45
C ARG A 142 14.48 -5.14 -13.65
N VAL A 143 15.30 -5.85 -14.43
CA VAL A 143 14.83 -6.55 -15.64
C VAL A 143 13.91 -7.70 -15.30
N ILE A 144 14.31 -8.57 -14.37
CA ILE A 144 13.49 -9.74 -13.98
C ILE A 144 12.17 -9.27 -13.35
N PHE A 145 12.25 -8.30 -12.45
CA PHE A 145 11.07 -7.78 -11.78
C PHE A 145 10.14 -7.05 -12.74
N PHE A 146 10.66 -6.36 -13.76
CA PHE A 146 9.82 -5.70 -14.77
C PHE A 146 8.88 -6.70 -15.47
N PHE A 147 9.39 -7.86 -15.91
CA PHE A 147 8.56 -8.88 -16.54
C PHE A 147 7.57 -9.49 -15.56
N TYR A 148 8.00 -9.84 -14.35
CA TYR A 148 7.09 -10.29 -13.29
C TYR A 148 5.98 -9.27 -13.01
N TRP A 149 6.34 -7.99 -12.90
CA TRP A 149 5.43 -6.90 -12.62
C TRP A 149 4.39 -6.72 -13.72
N LEU A 150 4.74 -6.92 -14.99
CA LEU A 150 3.78 -6.81 -16.09
C LEU A 150 2.58 -7.76 -15.90
N PHE A 151 2.80 -8.96 -15.37
CA PHE A 151 1.73 -9.92 -15.07
C PHE A 151 1.03 -9.62 -13.74
N VAL A 152 1.78 -9.18 -12.73
CA VAL A 152 1.29 -9.03 -11.35
C VAL A 152 0.58 -7.70 -11.10
N ARG A 153 0.95 -6.64 -11.82
CA ARG A 153 0.40 -5.29 -11.72
C ARG A 153 -1.14 -5.24 -11.79
N PRO A 154 -1.84 -5.83 -12.78
CA PRO A 154 -3.30 -5.75 -12.83
C PRO A 154 -3.97 -6.34 -11.57
N PHE A 155 -3.42 -7.44 -11.03
CA PHE A 155 -3.90 -8.03 -9.79
C PHE A 155 -3.57 -7.17 -8.56
N SER A 156 -2.40 -6.55 -8.53
CA SER A 156 -2.04 -5.59 -7.48
C SER A 156 -3.02 -4.40 -7.49
N GLY A 157 -3.30 -3.83 -8.66
CA GLY A 157 -4.28 -2.77 -8.83
C GLY A 157 -5.69 -3.15 -8.40
N LEU A 158 -6.12 -4.39 -8.66
CA LEU A 158 -7.41 -4.89 -8.16
C LEU A 158 -7.50 -4.87 -6.63
N ILE A 159 -6.43 -5.27 -5.93
CA ILE A 159 -6.35 -5.17 -4.46
C ILE A 159 -6.48 -3.70 -4.03
N ARG A 160 -5.76 -2.78 -4.68
CA ARG A 160 -5.82 -1.34 -4.35
C ARG A 160 -7.20 -0.74 -4.57
N LEU A 161 -7.83 -1.07 -5.68
CA LEU A 161 -9.20 -0.64 -5.97
C LEU A 161 -10.18 -1.19 -4.94
N GLU A 162 -10.01 -2.43 -4.50
CA GLU A 162 -10.88 -3.02 -3.50
C GLU A 162 -10.67 -2.41 -2.11
N MET A 163 -9.43 -2.14 -1.70
CA MET A 163 -9.13 -1.39 -0.48
C MET A 163 -9.85 -0.03 -0.48
N LEU A 164 -9.74 0.73 -1.59
CA LEU A 164 -10.45 2.01 -1.76
C LEU A 164 -11.97 1.87 -1.69
N ARG A 165 -12.53 0.79 -2.26
CA ARG A 165 -13.97 0.50 -2.18
C ARG A 165 -14.41 0.18 -0.77
N ILE A 166 -13.61 -0.56 0.00
CA ILE A 166 -13.90 -0.86 1.40
C ILE A 166 -13.90 0.42 2.22
N VAL A 167 -12.88 1.27 2.08
CA VAL A 167 -12.86 2.60 2.74
C VAL A 167 -14.15 3.38 2.45
N ARG A 168 -14.56 3.44 1.17
CA ARG A 168 -15.81 4.12 0.78
C ARG A 168 -17.05 3.47 1.41
N ARG A 169 -17.15 2.14 1.43
CA ARG A 169 -18.30 1.42 2.01
C ARG A 169 -18.40 1.66 3.51
N THR A 170 -17.29 1.54 4.24
CA THR A 170 -17.25 1.77 5.69
C THR A 170 -17.63 3.21 6.03
N ALA A 171 -17.06 4.18 5.31
CA ALA A 171 -17.38 5.59 5.49
C ALA A 171 -18.87 5.91 5.28
N LEU A 172 -19.54 5.26 4.33
CA LEU A 172 -20.97 5.49 4.07
C LEU A 172 -21.88 4.70 5.02
N ALA A 173 -21.41 3.59 5.60
CA ALA A 173 -22.17 2.82 6.58
C ALA A 173 -22.22 3.49 7.96
N ASP A 174 -21.18 4.24 8.34
CA ASP A 174 -21.16 5.04 9.57
C ASP A 174 -22.17 6.21 9.56
N ASP A 175 -22.77 6.55 8.41
CA ASP A 175 -23.87 7.55 8.34
C ASP A 175 -25.23 6.97 8.75
N SER A 176 -25.34 5.65 8.86
CA SER A 176 -26.59 4.93 9.18
C SER A 176 -26.73 4.55 10.67
N ARG A 177 -25.88 5.09 11.54
CA ARG A 177 -25.94 4.94 13.01
C ARG A 177 -26.13 6.29 13.67
#